data_AF-A0A2N2Y3M6-F1
#
_entry.id   AF-A0A2N2Y3M6-F1
#
_cell.length_a   1.000
_cell.length_b   1.000
_cell.length_c   1.000
_cell.angle_alpha   90.00
_cell.angle_beta   90.00
_cell.angle_gamma   90.00
#
_symmetry.space_group_name_H-M   'P 1'
#
loop_
_entity.id
_entity.type
_entity.pdbx_description
1 polymer ?
#
loop_
_entity_poly.entity_id
_entity_poly.type
_entity_poly.pdbx_seq_one_letter_code
_entity_poly.pdbx_strand_id
1 'polypeptide(L)' 'MSIIRKFIYLYIDGFRNIGITGKSLVVVLIIKLFIMFAILKIFFFPNFLKTNFESDQERSDYIINQITKTK' A
#
# COMPACT_ATOMS: atom_id res chain seq x y z
N MET A 1 -20.84 13.37 26.85
CA MET A 1 -20.79 12.66 25.55
C MET A 1 -19.74 13.36 24.68
N SER A 2 -18.59 12.71 24.42
CA SER A 2 -17.44 13.38 23.80
C SER A 2 -17.75 13.82 22.37
N ILE A 3 -17.51 15.09 22.05
CA ILE A 3 -17.71 15.71 20.72
C ILE A 3 -17.04 14.90 19.60
N ILE A 4 -15.90 14.29 19.90
CA ILE A 4 -15.15 13.40 19.00
C ILE A 4 -16.01 12.22 18.53
N ARG A 5 -16.78 11.60 19.43
CA ARG A 5 -17.67 10.49 19.07
C ARG A 5 -18.74 10.94 18.07
N LYS A 6 -19.28 12.15 18.24
CA LYS A 6 -20.31 12.70 17.34
C LYS A 6 -19.77 12.91 15.93
N PHE A 7 -18.54 13.42 15.81
CA PHE A 7 -17.87 13.55 14.52
C PHE A 7 -17.59 12.20 13.84
N ILE A 8 -17.15 11.20 14.61
CA ILE A 8 -16.93 9.84 14.11
C ILE A 8 -18.24 9.25 13.59
N TYR A 9 -19.32 9.35 14.36
CA TYR A 9 -20.63 8.86 13.94
C TYR A 9 -21.14 9.56 12.67
N LEU A 10 -20.93 10.87 12.54
CA LEU A 10 -21.34 11.62 11.35
C LEU A 10 -20.57 11.17 10.09
N TYR A 11 -19.27 10.89 10.21
CA TYR A 11 -18.48 10.35 9.10
C TYR A 11 -18.92 8.93 8.72
N ILE A 12 -19.10 8.06 9.71
CA ILE A 12 -19.54 6.67 9.49
C ILE A 12 -20.94 6.63 8.87
N ASP A 13 -21.86 7.44 9.38
CA ASP A 13 -23.24 7.50 8.87
C ASP A 13 -23.28 8.08 7.44
N GLY A 14 -22.50 9.12 7.18
CA GLY A 14 -22.32 9.66 5.83
C GLY A 14 -21.81 8.61 4.85
N PHE A 15 -20.82 7.80 5.23
CA PHE A 15 -20.30 6.70 4.42
C PHE A 15 -21.29 5.54 4.24
N ARG A 16 -22.09 5.24 5.26
CA ARG A 16 -23.10 4.17 5.23
C ARG A 16 -24.28 4.52 4.34
N ASN A 17 -24.65 5.80 4.30
CA ASN A 17 -25.73 6.35 3.48
C ASN A 17 -25.27 6.87 2.12
N ILE A 18 -24.04 6.53 1.68
CA ILE A 18 -23.60 6.82 0.31
C ILE A 18 -24.55 6.09 -0.66
N GLY A 19 -25.25 6.86 -1.49
CA GLY A 19 -26.11 6.34 -2.55
C GLY A 19 -25.35 5.46 -3.56
N ILE A 20 -26.07 4.75 -4.42
CA ILE A 20 -25.51 3.78 -5.38
C ILE A 20 -24.36 4.40 -6.20
N THR A 21 -24.53 5.63 -6.69
CA THR A 21 -23.53 6.36 -7.47
C THR A 21 -22.23 6.61 -6.68
N GLY A 22 -22.32 6.98 -5.41
CA GLY A 22 -21.14 7.23 -4.59
C GLY A 22 -20.41 5.94 -4.19
N LYS A 23 -21.14 4.83 -4.00
CA LYS A 23 -20.53 3.51 -3.76
C LYS A 23 -19.70 3.10 -4.98
N SER A 24 -20.24 3.28 -6.18
CA SER A 24 -19.51 3.05 -7.43
C SER A 24 -18.25 3.90 -7.51
N LEU A 25 -18.31 5.18 -7.12
CA LEU A 25 -17.13 6.05 -7.12
C LEU A 25 -16.04 5.58 -6.15
N VAL A 26 -16.43 5.17 -4.92
CA VAL A 26 -15.50 4.62 -3.94
C VAL A 26 -14.85 3.34 -4.46
N VAL A 27 -15.62 2.44 -5.08
CA VAL A 27 -15.11 1.22 -5.69
C VAL A 27 -14.10 1.54 -6.80
N VAL A 28 -14.43 2.47 -7.71
CA VAL A 28 -13.52 2.91 -8.77
C VAL A 28 -12.25 3.51 -8.19
N LEU A 29 -12.35 4.31 -7.13
CA LEU A 29 -11.20 4.95 -6.49
C LEU A 29 -10.29 3.91 -5.82
N ILE A 30 -10.85 2.93 -5.12
CA ILE A 30 -10.09 1.81 -4.52
C ILE A 30 -9.39 1.00 -5.62
N ILE A 31 -10.10 0.64 -6.69
CA ILE A 31 -9.53 -0.10 -7.82
C ILE A 31 -8.37 0.69 -8.44
N LYS A 32 -8.56 1.99 -8.68
CA LYS A 32 -7.52 2.84 -9.26
C LYS A 32 -6.29 2.92 -8.37
N LEU A 33 -6.46 3.06 -7.05
CA LEU A 33 -5.36 3.05 -6.09
C LEU A 33 -4.62 1.71 -6.10
N PHE A 34 -5.35 0.59 -6.13
CA PHE A 34 -4.75 -0.74 -6.20
C PHE A 34 -3.96 -0.94 -7.49
N ILE A 35 -4.52 -0.57 -8.64
CA ILE A 35 -3.84 -0.66 -9.94
C ILE A 35 -2.58 0.21 -9.95
N MET A 36 -2.67 1.45 -9.47
CA MET A 36 -1.52 2.36 -9.43
C MET A 36 -0.41 1.80 -8.53
N PHE A 37 -0.76 1.23 -7.37
CA PHE A 37 0.19 0.55 -6.50
C PHE A 37 0.80 -0.70 -7.16
N ALA A 38 0.01 -1.50 -7.87
CA ALA A 38 0.49 -2.70 -8.55
C ALA A 38 1.48 -2.36 -9.69
N ILE A 39 1.18 -1.34 -10.49
CA ILE A 39 2.07 -0.86 -11.56
C ILE A 39 3.39 -0.35 -10.96
N LEU A 40 3.31 0.51 -9.94
CA LEU A 40 4.50 1.00 -9.24
C LEU A 40 5.30 -0.17 -8.65
N LYS A 41 4.64 -1.15 -8.04
CA LYS A 41 5.31 -2.34 -7.48
C LYS A 41 6.07 -3.10 -8.56
N ILE A 42 5.45 -3.39 -9.70
CA ILE A 42 6.10 -4.18 -10.76
C ILE A 42 7.23 -3.40 -11.42
N PHE A 43 7.07 -2.10 -11.64
CA PHE A 43 8.04 -1.27 -12.36
C PHE A 43 9.18 -0.77 -11.46
N PHE A 44 8.89 -0.31 -10.24
CA PHE A 44 9.89 0.23 -9.30
C PHE A 44 10.48 -0.84 -8.38
N PHE A 45 9.78 -1.97 -8.19
CA PHE A 45 10.25 -3.07 -7.35
C PHE A 45 10.19 -4.40 -8.12
N PRO A 46 10.93 -4.53 -9.24
CA PRO A 46 11.16 -5.85 -9.80
C PRO A 46 11.76 -6.77 -8.73
N ASN A 47 11.66 -8.09 -8.89
CA ASN A 47 12.24 -9.08 -7.98
C ASN A 47 13.79 -9.07 -8.00
N PHE A 48 14.41 -7.90 -7.85
CA PHE A 48 15.86 -7.64 -7.88
C PHE A 48 16.64 -8.61 -6.99
N LEU A 49 16.05 -8.97 -5.85
CA LEU A 49 16.66 -9.82 -4.86
C LEU A 49 16.55 -11.33 -5.13
N LYS A 50 15.70 -11.76 -6.07
CA LYS A 50 15.49 -13.18 -6.38
C LYS A 50 16.21 -13.64 -7.66
N THR A 51 16.67 -12.70 -8.48
CA THR A 51 17.25 -13.01 -9.81
C THR A 51 18.77 -13.16 -9.78
N ASN A 52 19.45 -12.74 -8.70
CA ASN A 52 20.91 -12.67 -8.63
C ASN A 52 21.56 -13.53 -7.54
N PHE A 53 20.79 -14.24 -6.72
CA PHE A 53 21.31 -14.99 -5.58
C PHE A 53 20.61 -16.35 -5.45
N GLU A 54 21.39 -17.44 -5.38
CA GLU A 54 20.87 -18.81 -5.29
C GLU A 54 20.51 -19.20 -3.84
N SER A 55 21.12 -18.55 -2.84
CA SER A 55 20.89 -18.79 -1.42
C SER A 55 20.42 -17.53 -0.69
N ASP A 56 19.44 -17.69 0.21
CA ASP A 56 18.95 -16.61 1.07
C ASP A 56 20.04 -16.06 2.01
N GLN A 57 21.05 -16.87 2.38
CA GLN A 57 22.21 -16.41 3.15
C GLN A 57 23.06 -15.40 2.36
N GLU A 58 23.43 -15.71 1.11
CA GLU A 58 24.25 -14.81 0.28
C GLU A 58 23.55 -13.48 -0.01
N ARG A 59 22.23 -13.54 -0.20
CA ARG A 59 21.38 -12.36 -0.38
C ARG A 59 21.39 -11.46 0.87
N SER A 60 21.29 -12.05 2.07
CA SER A 60 21.33 -11.32 3.33
C SER A 60 22.68 -10.61 3.51
N ASP A 61 23.77 -11.34 3.28
CA ASP A 61 25.14 -10.81 3.44
C ASP A 61 25.45 -9.69 2.43
N TYR A 62 24.95 -9.79 1.19
CA TYR A 62 25.08 -8.72 0.19
C TYR A 62 24.34 -7.44 0.59
N ILE A 63 23.11 -7.56 1.11
CA ILE A 63 22.31 -6.42 1.56
C ILE A 63 22.98 -5.72 2.75
N ILE A 64 23.44 -6.51 3.74
CA ILE A 64 24.13 -5.99 4.93
C ILE A 64 25.40 -5.21 4.53
N ASN A 65 26.18 -5.76 3.60
CA ASN A 65 27.38 -5.10 3.08
C ASN A 65 27.05 -3.77 2.36
N GLN A 66 25.98 -3.70 1.55
CA GLN A 66 25.60 -2.45 0.86
C GLN A 66 25.09 -1.37 1.82
N ILE A 67 24.27 -1.74 2.81
CA ILE A 67 23.76 -0.79 3.82
C ILE A 67 24.91 -0.28 4.70
N THR A 68 25.87 -1.13 5.03
CA THR A 68 27.02 -0.78 5.89
C THR A 68 28.11 -0.02 5.12
N LYS A 69 28.26 -0.26 3.80
CA LYS A 69 29.20 0.48 2.94
C LYS A 69 28.74 1.89 2.56
N THR A 70 27.47 2.22 2.74
CA THR A 70 26.98 3.58 2.55
C THR A 70 27.50 4.45 3.70
N LYS A 71 28.67 5.04 3.48
CA LYS A 71 29.31 6.02 4.35
C LYS A 71 29.02 7.43 3.88
#